data_AF-A0A971FYR8-F1
#
_entry.id   AF-A0A971FYR8-F1
#
_cell.length_a   1.000
_cell.length_b   1.000
_cell.length_c   1.000
_cell.angle_alpha   90.00
_cell.angle_beta   90.00
_cell.angle_gamma   90.00
#
_symmetry.space_group_name_H-M   'P 1'
#
loop_
_entity.id
_entity.type
_entity.pdbx_description
1 polymer ?
#
loop_
_entity_poly.entity_id
_entity_poly.type
_entity_poly.pdbx_seq_one_letter_code
_entity_poly.pdbx_strand_id
1 'polypeptide(L)'
;MPAAVDGFRVVVTGVSGAGKSTVGSALAAALGVRFVEGDDLHLQASVAKMAAGEPLDDDDRWPWLVRVRRELRAGPAVVACSGLARRYRDLLRGVGGVRFVHLALDPATAGGRLGSRTGHYMGPGMVDGQFAALEPPEPDEVDVTVLDGAAPVADLVGRAAAAVSETPVARPRPLLEWGGPEADLDGDLDRMIDELAAAVLGRGPRRVLLVPPDHTRLHSRAGPITVGLLARLEGAGIEAAVLPATGTHAPMTAADARLLFGDAIGVDRLLVHRWRDGVTTLGEVPAAEVAELSGGRYTDAVPVVVDDQLLTGWDLVVSIGQVLPHEVVGMANGAKNLVIGLGGAPTIHRSHFLGAVCGLEGLMGEAVTPVRDLVDAAFDRFVAPEVEVLWVLTVVEDVGPARRLRGVFAGVGGSAGSGGAAYRAAAALAAEVGITRVVEPWRRVSCWLDPSELRSTWLGNKAVYRTRCAIADGGELVVLAPGVTTFGEDPAIDVLIRRHGYRGTDAALAAVAADPELAANLGAAAHLIHGSSEGRFTVTYCTDPGAGGLTRDEVEAVGYRWRPLDAELARLGVDGDTPSGPRRDREGEPFVHVQNPALGLWRAAGRPETGAT
;
A
#
# COMPACT_ATOMS: atom_id res chain seq x y z
N MET A 1 -1.58 14.96 21.46
CA MET A 1 -2.88 14.25 21.54
C MET A 1 -2.86 13.37 22.78
N PRO A 2 -3.95 13.25 23.56
CA PRO A 2 -3.97 12.27 24.63
C PRO A 2 -3.92 10.88 23.97
N ALA A 3 -3.11 9.98 24.52
CA ALA A 3 -3.01 8.60 24.08
C ALA A 3 -4.41 7.99 23.98
N ALA A 4 -4.72 7.35 22.85
CA ALA A 4 -5.97 6.63 22.67
C ALA A 4 -6.15 5.65 23.85
N VAL A 5 -7.31 5.72 24.51
CA VAL A 5 -7.65 4.77 25.57
C VAL A 5 -7.65 3.37 24.93
N ASP A 6 -6.73 2.52 25.40
CA ASP A 6 -6.46 1.17 24.89
C ASP A 6 -7.70 0.28 25.12
N GLY A 7 -8.66 0.29 24.19
CA GLY A 7 -9.86 -0.55 24.23
C GLY A 7 -9.66 -1.91 23.54
N PHE A 8 -10.49 -2.89 23.89
CA PHE A 8 -10.34 -4.26 23.38
C PHE A 8 -10.80 -4.42 21.93
N ARG A 9 -10.00 -5.13 21.13
CA ARG A 9 -10.38 -5.68 19.82
C ARG A 9 -10.54 -7.19 19.97
N VAL A 10 -11.76 -7.69 19.89
CA VAL A 10 -12.08 -9.10 20.14
C VAL A 10 -12.84 -9.69 18.95
N VAL A 11 -12.46 -10.89 18.55
CA VAL A 11 -13.21 -11.69 17.58
C VAL A 11 -13.81 -12.89 18.29
N VAL A 12 -15.14 -13.00 18.30
CA VAL A 12 -15.84 -14.19 18.79
C VAL A 12 -16.05 -15.14 17.61
N THR A 13 -15.35 -16.28 17.65
CA THR A 13 -15.29 -17.30 16.59
C THR A 13 -15.95 -18.60 17.03
N GLY A 14 -16.31 -19.43 16.05
CA GLY A 14 -16.99 -20.71 16.23
C GLY A 14 -17.89 -21.02 15.04
N VAL A 15 -18.29 -22.29 14.93
CA VAL A 15 -19.27 -22.72 13.92
C VAL A 15 -20.63 -22.05 14.15
N SER A 16 -21.52 -22.14 13.17
CA SER A 16 -22.91 -21.72 13.31
C SER A 16 -23.60 -22.51 14.41
N GLY A 17 -24.49 -21.87 15.17
CA GLY A 17 -25.08 -22.46 16.38
C GLY A 17 -24.20 -22.38 17.65
N ALA A 18 -22.92 -21.98 17.55
CA ALA A 18 -22.03 -21.82 18.70
C ALA A 18 -22.41 -20.64 19.63
N GLY A 19 -23.28 -19.73 19.18
CA GLY A 19 -23.73 -18.58 19.99
C GLY A 19 -22.88 -17.30 19.85
N LYS A 20 -22.09 -17.18 18.77
CA LYS A 20 -21.19 -16.04 18.50
C LYS A 20 -21.86 -14.68 18.68
N SER A 21 -23.00 -14.43 18.03
CA SER A 21 -23.70 -13.14 18.10
C SER A 21 -24.19 -12.84 19.53
N THR A 22 -24.77 -13.83 20.20
CA THR A 22 -25.28 -13.69 21.58
C THR A 22 -24.17 -13.41 22.58
N VAL A 23 -23.07 -14.18 22.53
CA VAL A 23 -21.91 -13.98 23.40
C VAL A 23 -21.20 -12.68 23.03
N GLY A 24 -21.04 -12.39 21.74
CA GLY A 24 -20.36 -11.20 21.23
C GLY A 24 -21.06 -9.91 21.63
N SER A 25 -22.39 -9.82 21.49
CA SER A 25 -23.13 -8.62 21.87
C SER A 25 -23.09 -8.37 23.39
N ALA A 26 -23.19 -9.44 24.18
CA ALA A 26 -23.13 -9.35 25.64
C ALA A 26 -21.70 -9.02 26.13
N LEU A 27 -20.68 -9.59 25.49
CA LEU A 27 -19.27 -9.28 25.77
C LEU A 27 -18.94 -7.83 25.39
N ALA A 28 -19.43 -7.33 24.26
CA ALA A 28 -19.27 -5.93 23.85
C ALA A 28 -19.83 -4.97 24.90
N ALA A 29 -21.05 -5.25 25.40
CA ALA A 29 -21.68 -4.50 26.47
C ALA A 29 -20.86 -4.54 27.77
N ALA A 30 -20.34 -5.71 28.14
CA ALA A 30 -19.50 -5.88 29.33
C ALA A 30 -18.16 -5.11 29.24
N LEU A 31 -17.57 -5.05 28.04
CA LEU A 31 -16.30 -4.36 27.79
C LEU A 31 -16.47 -2.86 27.47
N GLY A 32 -17.70 -2.37 27.31
CA GLY A 32 -17.98 -0.99 26.94
C GLY A 32 -17.52 -0.60 25.53
N VAL A 33 -17.49 -1.57 24.60
CA VAL A 33 -17.10 -1.36 23.20
C VAL A 33 -18.24 -1.68 22.25
N ARG A 34 -18.11 -1.29 20.98
CA ARG A 34 -19.12 -1.56 19.96
C ARG A 34 -19.18 -3.05 19.60
N PHE A 35 -20.37 -3.57 19.36
CA PHE A 35 -20.58 -4.89 18.76
C PHE A 35 -20.71 -4.75 17.24
N VAL A 36 -20.11 -5.68 16.50
CA VAL A 36 -20.25 -5.81 15.05
C VAL A 36 -20.69 -7.24 14.74
N GLU A 37 -21.82 -7.38 14.06
CA GLU A 37 -22.23 -8.65 13.48
C GLU A 37 -21.44 -8.88 12.19
N GLY A 38 -20.58 -9.90 12.18
CA GLY A 38 -19.76 -10.17 11.01
C GLY A 38 -20.60 -10.68 9.84
N ASP A 39 -21.69 -11.38 10.10
CA ASP A 39 -22.55 -11.88 9.02
C ASP A 39 -23.17 -10.71 8.20
N ASP A 40 -23.37 -9.53 8.81
CA ASP A 40 -23.84 -8.32 8.13
C ASP A 40 -22.80 -7.72 7.16
N LEU A 41 -21.54 -8.16 7.26
CA LEU A 41 -20.44 -7.70 6.42
C LEU A 41 -20.28 -8.56 5.16
N HIS A 42 -21.08 -9.58 4.91
CA HIS A 42 -20.96 -10.34 3.67
C HIS A 42 -21.31 -9.52 2.42
N LEU A 43 -20.69 -9.86 1.29
CA LEU A 43 -21.13 -9.35 -0.01
C LEU A 43 -22.53 -9.90 -0.33
N GLN A 44 -23.33 -9.14 -1.06
CA GLN A 44 -24.67 -9.57 -1.49
C GLN A 44 -24.63 -10.88 -2.28
N ALA A 45 -23.58 -11.10 -3.08
CA ALA A 45 -23.36 -12.35 -3.79
C ALA A 45 -23.19 -13.55 -2.82
N SER A 46 -22.39 -13.39 -1.77
CA SER A 46 -22.20 -14.43 -0.75
C SER A 46 -23.48 -14.67 0.06
N VAL A 47 -24.24 -13.62 0.38
CA VAL A 47 -25.56 -13.74 1.01
C VAL A 47 -26.52 -14.55 0.12
N ALA A 48 -26.56 -14.26 -1.18
CA ALA A 48 -27.39 -14.99 -2.14
C ALA A 48 -26.95 -16.47 -2.29
N LYS A 49 -25.64 -16.75 -2.31
CA LYS A 49 -25.09 -18.11 -2.34
C LYS A 49 -25.53 -18.91 -1.10
N MET A 50 -25.39 -18.32 0.09
CA MET A 50 -25.89 -18.92 1.34
C MET A 50 -27.42 -19.08 1.33
N ALA A 51 -28.18 -18.14 0.74
CA ALA A 51 -29.63 -18.23 0.56
C ALA A 51 -30.06 -19.47 -0.22
N ALA A 52 -29.28 -19.80 -1.24
CA ALA A 52 -29.49 -20.96 -2.09
C ALA A 52 -29.06 -22.28 -1.43
N GLY A 53 -28.51 -22.23 -0.21
CA GLY A 53 -27.95 -23.39 0.48
C GLY A 53 -26.58 -23.82 -0.03
N GLU A 54 -25.93 -22.97 -0.83
CA GLU A 54 -24.58 -23.23 -1.34
C GLU A 54 -23.52 -22.77 -0.32
N PRO A 55 -22.53 -23.60 0.02
CA PRO A 55 -21.48 -23.22 0.95
C PRO A 55 -20.55 -22.18 0.34
N LEU A 56 -20.10 -21.24 1.18
CA LEU A 56 -19.05 -20.30 0.78
C LEU A 56 -17.71 -21.03 0.60
N ASP A 57 -16.87 -20.55 -0.32
CA ASP A 57 -15.46 -20.95 -0.51
C ASP A 57 -14.50 -19.85 -0.02
N ASP A 58 -13.21 -19.96 -0.30
CA ASP A 58 -12.21 -18.96 0.12
C ASP A 58 -12.39 -17.62 -0.60
N ASP A 59 -12.76 -17.65 -1.89
CA ASP A 59 -12.98 -16.45 -2.69
C ASP A 59 -14.17 -15.64 -2.17
N ASP A 60 -15.19 -16.31 -1.64
CA ASP A 60 -16.31 -15.68 -0.93
C ASP A 60 -15.92 -15.08 0.42
N ARG A 61 -15.05 -15.76 1.18
CA ARG A 61 -14.72 -15.40 2.57
C ARG A 61 -13.70 -14.27 2.65
N TRP A 62 -12.79 -14.18 1.70
CA TRP A 62 -11.73 -13.20 1.80
C TRP A 62 -12.20 -11.73 1.80
N PRO A 63 -13.07 -11.27 0.87
CA PRO A 63 -13.59 -9.90 0.92
C PRO A 63 -14.32 -9.60 2.23
N TRP A 64 -15.06 -10.59 2.74
CA TRP A 64 -15.76 -10.51 4.02
C TRP A 64 -14.79 -10.33 5.20
N LEU A 65 -13.69 -11.08 5.25
CA LEU A 65 -12.68 -10.94 6.30
C LEU A 65 -11.92 -9.60 6.22
N VAL A 66 -11.70 -9.06 5.02
CA VAL A 66 -11.15 -7.70 4.85
C VAL A 66 -12.07 -6.64 5.46
N ARG A 67 -13.40 -6.79 5.34
CA ARG A 67 -14.37 -5.92 6.01
C ARG A 67 -14.30 -6.02 7.52
N VAL A 68 -14.27 -7.25 8.06
CA VAL A 68 -14.09 -7.48 9.51
C VAL A 68 -12.80 -6.83 10.00
N ARG A 69 -11.71 -6.94 9.24
CA ARG A 69 -10.42 -6.30 9.53
C ARG A 69 -10.54 -4.78 9.57
N ARG A 70 -11.27 -4.17 8.63
CA ARG A 70 -11.52 -2.72 8.59
C ARG A 70 -12.27 -2.24 9.84
N GLU A 71 -13.27 -2.98 10.27
CA GLU A 71 -14.00 -2.69 11.52
C GLU A 71 -13.04 -2.75 12.73
N LEU A 72 -12.24 -3.81 12.86
CA LEU A 72 -11.26 -3.91 13.95
C LEU A 72 -10.21 -2.77 13.92
N ARG A 73 -9.84 -2.28 12.72
CA ARG A 73 -8.93 -1.13 12.57
C ARG A 73 -9.56 0.18 13.02
N ALA A 74 -10.85 0.39 12.73
CA ALA A 74 -11.56 1.63 13.04
C ALA A 74 -11.63 1.94 14.55
N GLY A 75 -11.53 0.92 15.41
CA GLY A 75 -11.42 1.11 16.85
C GLY A 75 -11.73 -0.15 17.65
N PRO A 76 -11.71 -0.05 19.00
CA PRO A 76 -12.13 -1.14 19.89
C PRO A 76 -13.52 -1.67 19.52
N ALA A 77 -13.64 -2.98 19.38
CA ALA A 77 -14.87 -3.66 18.96
C ALA A 77 -14.84 -5.13 19.37
N VAL A 78 -16.03 -5.71 19.58
CA VAL A 78 -16.24 -7.15 19.55
C VAL A 78 -16.93 -7.51 18.24
N VAL A 79 -16.32 -8.37 17.44
CA VAL A 79 -16.88 -8.83 16.16
C VAL A 79 -17.25 -10.30 16.26
N ALA A 80 -18.50 -10.65 15.95
CA ALA A 80 -18.88 -12.05 15.73
C ALA A 80 -18.41 -12.45 14.32
N CYS A 81 -17.47 -13.39 14.21
CA CYS A 81 -16.93 -13.80 12.90
C CYS A 81 -16.52 -15.26 12.96
N SER A 82 -17.00 -16.08 12.01
CA SER A 82 -16.75 -17.52 12.01
C SER A 82 -15.25 -17.87 12.06
N GLY A 83 -14.38 -17.14 11.35
CA GLY A 83 -12.91 -17.21 11.56
C GLY A 83 -12.33 -18.63 11.60
N LEU A 84 -12.89 -19.54 10.78
CA LEU A 84 -12.78 -20.99 10.95
C LEU A 84 -11.38 -21.54 10.67
N ALA A 85 -10.61 -20.91 9.79
CA ALA A 85 -9.25 -21.31 9.45
C ALA A 85 -8.20 -20.41 10.13
N ARG A 86 -7.01 -20.95 10.40
CA ARG A 86 -5.86 -20.22 10.95
C ARG A 86 -5.49 -19.03 10.07
N ARG A 87 -5.49 -19.22 8.74
CA ARG A 87 -5.23 -18.14 7.76
C ARG A 87 -6.20 -16.95 7.89
N TYR A 88 -7.45 -17.19 8.26
CA TYR A 88 -8.42 -16.11 8.48
C TYR A 88 -8.14 -15.37 9.79
N ARG A 89 -7.78 -16.11 10.86
CA ARG A 89 -7.36 -15.51 12.13
C ARG A 89 -6.10 -14.67 11.95
N ASP A 90 -5.13 -15.15 11.18
CA ASP A 90 -3.91 -14.41 10.84
C ASP A 90 -4.22 -13.09 10.13
N LEU A 91 -5.09 -13.09 9.10
CA LEU A 91 -5.51 -11.84 8.45
C LEU A 91 -6.05 -10.81 9.45
N LEU A 92 -6.86 -11.25 10.41
CA LEU A 92 -7.42 -10.38 11.46
C LEU A 92 -6.35 -9.97 12.50
N ARG A 93 -5.42 -10.85 12.87
CA ARG A 93 -4.25 -10.52 13.71
C ARG A 93 -3.42 -9.40 13.13
N GLY A 94 -3.38 -9.28 11.80
CA GLY A 94 -2.68 -8.21 11.09
C GLY A 94 -3.14 -6.79 11.45
N VAL A 95 -4.27 -6.61 12.17
CA VAL A 95 -4.65 -5.32 12.77
C VAL A 95 -3.77 -4.94 13.96
N GLY A 96 -3.23 -5.93 14.66
CA GLY A 96 -2.55 -5.77 15.95
C GLY A 96 -3.52 -5.50 17.08
N GLY A 97 -3.29 -6.09 18.26
CA GLY A 97 -4.21 -5.88 19.38
C GLY A 97 -5.42 -6.82 19.42
N VAL A 98 -5.58 -7.70 18.44
CA VAL A 98 -6.75 -8.58 18.33
C VAL A 98 -6.60 -9.77 19.25
N ARG A 99 -7.68 -10.13 19.94
CA ARG A 99 -7.83 -11.35 20.73
C ARG A 99 -9.00 -12.16 20.21
N PHE A 100 -8.95 -13.47 20.38
CA PHE A 100 -10.00 -14.37 19.89
C PHE A 100 -10.65 -15.11 21.05
N VAL A 101 -11.97 -15.24 20.98
CA VAL A 101 -12.76 -16.12 21.85
C VAL A 101 -13.40 -17.17 20.96
N HIS A 102 -12.85 -18.39 20.98
CA HIS A 102 -13.36 -19.50 20.21
C HIS A 102 -14.36 -20.31 21.03
N LEU A 103 -15.61 -20.30 20.57
CA LEU A 103 -16.69 -21.09 21.15
C LEU A 103 -16.68 -22.48 20.52
N ALA A 104 -16.04 -23.43 21.19
CA ALA A 104 -15.98 -24.82 20.77
C ALA A 104 -17.35 -25.48 21.00
N LEU A 105 -17.89 -26.14 19.97
CA LEU A 105 -19.16 -26.83 20.05
C LEU A 105 -19.09 -28.11 19.20
N ASP A 106 -19.73 -29.18 19.65
CA ASP A 106 -19.81 -30.42 18.87
C ASP A 106 -20.88 -30.32 17.75
N PRO A 107 -20.74 -31.10 16.66
CA PRO A 107 -21.67 -31.06 15.53
C PRO A 107 -23.13 -31.34 15.89
N ALA A 108 -23.39 -32.26 16.82
CA ALA A 108 -24.75 -32.64 17.18
C ALA A 108 -25.46 -31.50 17.92
N THR A 109 -24.78 -30.85 18.85
CA THR A 109 -25.31 -29.68 19.57
C THR A 109 -25.49 -28.48 18.63
N ALA A 110 -24.54 -28.23 17.73
CA ALA A 110 -24.64 -27.16 16.73
C ALA A 110 -25.86 -27.34 15.81
N GLY A 111 -26.05 -28.55 15.27
CA GLY A 111 -27.19 -28.90 14.43
C GLY A 111 -28.52 -28.79 15.17
N GLY A 112 -28.61 -29.26 16.43
CA GLY A 112 -29.82 -29.14 17.25
C GLY A 112 -30.23 -27.69 17.54
N ARG A 113 -29.26 -26.81 17.80
CA ARG A 113 -29.51 -25.38 18.03
C ARG A 113 -29.99 -24.66 16.77
N LEU A 114 -29.51 -25.06 15.60
CA LEU A 114 -29.94 -24.45 14.33
C LEU A 114 -31.31 -24.96 13.88
N GLY A 115 -31.61 -26.25 14.08
CA GLY A 115 -32.93 -26.82 13.75
C GLY A 115 -34.10 -26.24 14.54
N SER A 116 -33.83 -25.56 15.67
CA SER A 116 -34.84 -24.92 16.52
C SER A 116 -35.00 -23.41 16.29
N ARG A 117 -34.19 -22.79 15.41
CA ARG A 117 -34.31 -21.37 15.07
C ARG A 117 -35.39 -21.14 14.00
N THR A 118 -36.36 -20.29 14.31
CA THR A 118 -37.31 -19.75 13.32
C THR A 118 -36.72 -18.50 12.68
N GLY A 119 -36.34 -18.57 11.41
CA GLY A 119 -35.80 -17.46 10.64
C GLY A 119 -34.27 -17.46 10.55
N HIS A 120 -33.79 -17.21 9.32
CA HIS A 120 -32.42 -17.11 8.82
C HIS A 120 -31.77 -18.38 8.23
N TYR A 121 -31.72 -18.40 6.89
CA TYR A 121 -30.66 -18.84 5.95
C TYR A 121 -29.84 -20.14 6.17
N MET A 122 -30.02 -20.89 7.25
CA MET A 122 -29.08 -21.94 7.65
C MET A 122 -29.75 -23.31 7.68
N GLY A 123 -29.68 -24.03 6.56
CA GLY A 123 -30.05 -25.43 6.46
C GLY A 123 -28.98 -26.36 7.09
N PRO A 124 -29.33 -27.63 7.37
CA PRO A 124 -28.44 -28.59 8.05
C PRO A 124 -27.09 -28.82 7.34
N GLY A 125 -27.03 -28.78 6.00
CA GLY A 125 -25.78 -28.97 5.24
C GLY A 125 -24.74 -27.86 5.41
N MET A 126 -25.14 -26.68 5.92
CA MET A 126 -24.21 -25.56 6.17
C MET A 126 -23.34 -25.81 7.41
N VAL A 127 -23.83 -26.58 8.38
CA VAL A 127 -23.08 -26.94 9.59
C VAL A 127 -21.93 -27.87 9.23
N ASP A 128 -22.22 -28.90 8.44
CA ASP A 128 -21.22 -29.89 8.00
C ASP A 128 -20.08 -29.21 7.23
N GLY A 129 -20.39 -28.28 6.33
CA GLY A 129 -19.38 -27.51 5.59
C GLY A 129 -18.50 -26.64 6.49
N GLN A 130 -19.04 -26.08 7.58
CA GLN A 130 -18.24 -25.28 8.52
C GLN A 130 -17.34 -26.14 9.41
N PHE A 131 -17.78 -27.33 9.81
CA PHE A 131 -16.91 -28.28 10.51
C PHE A 131 -15.81 -28.83 9.59
N ALA A 132 -16.09 -29.03 8.30
CA ALA A 132 -15.09 -29.42 7.32
C ALA A 132 -14.01 -28.32 7.11
N ALA A 133 -14.40 -27.04 7.21
CA ALA A 133 -13.50 -25.90 7.08
C ALA A 133 -12.86 -25.44 8.42
N LEU A 134 -13.26 -26.03 9.55
CA LEU A 134 -12.76 -25.64 10.86
C LEU A 134 -11.35 -26.18 11.07
N GLU A 135 -10.40 -25.26 11.24
CA GLU A 135 -9.06 -25.52 11.77
C GLU A 135 -9.06 -25.05 13.24
N PRO A 136 -9.24 -25.98 14.22
CA PRO A 136 -9.29 -25.62 15.63
C PRO A 136 -8.04 -24.84 16.07
N PRO A 137 -8.16 -23.92 17.03
CA PRO A 137 -7.00 -23.17 17.51
C PRO A 137 -5.89 -24.08 18.05
N GLU A 138 -4.65 -23.84 17.61
CA GLU A 138 -3.47 -24.59 18.04
C GLU A 138 -2.79 -23.96 19.28
N PRO A 139 -1.96 -24.70 20.03
CA PRO A 139 -1.34 -24.19 21.27
C PRO A 139 -0.42 -22.97 21.10
N ASP A 140 0.10 -22.71 19.90
CA ASP A 140 0.91 -21.54 19.59
C ASP A 140 0.07 -20.28 19.31
N GLU A 141 -1.25 -20.42 19.14
CA GLU A 141 -2.21 -19.32 19.03
C GLU A 141 -2.57 -18.75 20.41
N VAL A 142 -1.56 -18.21 21.10
CA VAL A 142 -1.64 -17.70 22.49
C VAL A 142 -2.62 -16.55 22.69
N ASP A 143 -3.10 -15.95 21.61
CA ASP A 143 -4.11 -14.89 21.57
C ASP A 143 -5.55 -15.41 21.46
N VAL A 144 -5.74 -16.74 21.44
CA VAL A 144 -7.04 -17.41 21.34
C VAL A 144 -7.42 -18.08 22.66
N THR A 145 -8.55 -17.67 23.22
CA THR A 145 -9.19 -18.37 24.34
C THR A 145 -10.26 -19.32 23.83
N VAL A 146 -10.13 -20.61 24.10
CA VAL A 146 -11.15 -21.62 23.78
C VAL A 146 -12.12 -21.78 24.96
N LEU A 147 -13.42 -21.60 24.71
CA LEU A 147 -14.50 -21.79 25.67
C LEU A 147 -15.47 -22.86 25.17
N ASP A 148 -16.05 -23.62 26.10
CA ASP A 148 -17.12 -24.57 25.80
C ASP A 148 -18.41 -23.83 25.47
N GLY A 149 -18.78 -23.78 24.19
CA GLY A 149 -19.97 -23.12 23.67
C GLY A 149 -21.30 -23.75 24.14
N ALA A 150 -21.27 -24.91 24.82
CA ALA A 150 -22.43 -25.50 25.47
C ALA A 150 -22.79 -24.80 26.80
N ALA A 151 -21.85 -24.06 27.41
CA ALA A 151 -22.04 -23.40 28.70
C ALA A 151 -23.08 -22.26 28.65
N PRO A 152 -23.67 -21.87 29.80
CA PRO A 152 -24.57 -20.73 29.88
C PRO A 152 -23.91 -19.42 29.39
N VAL A 153 -24.69 -18.57 28.70
CA VAL A 153 -24.18 -17.30 28.14
C VAL A 153 -23.55 -16.40 29.20
N ALA A 154 -24.14 -16.32 30.40
CA ALA A 154 -23.59 -15.52 31.50
C ALA A 154 -22.17 -15.98 31.90
N ASP A 155 -21.97 -17.29 31.99
CA ASP A 155 -20.66 -17.88 32.33
C ASP A 155 -19.66 -17.66 31.19
N LEU A 156 -20.09 -17.83 29.93
CA LEU A 156 -19.27 -17.55 28.75
C LEU A 156 -18.80 -16.11 28.71
N VAL A 157 -19.69 -15.14 28.96
CA VAL A 157 -19.36 -13.71 28.95
C VAL A 157 -18.39 -13.36 30.07
N GLY A 158 -18.62 -13.87 31.29
CA GLY A 158 -17.71 -13.64 32.42
C GLY A 158 -16.32 -14.19 32.17
N ARG A 159 -16.24 -15.43 31.67
CA ARG A 159 -14.96 -16.08 31.31
C ARG A 159 -14.27 -15.38 30.15
N ALA A 160 -15.01 -14.98 29.12
CA ALA A 160 -14.48 -14.25 27.98
C ALA A 160 -13.93 -12.87 28.39
N ALA A 161 -14.64 -12.13 29.23
CA ALA A 161 -14.18 -10.82 29.70
C ALA A 161 -12.90 -10.91 30.56
N ALA A 162 -12.83 -11.91 31.45
CA ALA A 162 -11.62 -12.19 32.22
C ALA A 162 -10.46 -12.58 31.29
N ALA A 163 -10.70 -13.54 30.41
CA ALA A 163 -9.68 -14.03 29.49
C ALA A 163 -9.18 -12.93 28.55
N VAL A 164 -10.05 -12.10 27.98
CA VAL A 164 -9.64 -10.97 27.11
C VAL A 164 -8.74 -9.97 27.85
N SER A 165 -8.90 -9.83 29.17
CA SER A 165 -8.05 -8.96 29.99
C SER A 165 -6.69 -9.58 30.29
N GLU A 166 -6.63 -10.90 30.44
CA GLU A 166 -5.42 -11.66 30.82
C GLU A 166 -4.63 -12.19 29.61
N THR A 167 -5.30 -12.40 28.48
CA THR A 167 -4.72 -13.01 27.28
C THR A 167 -3.70 -12.06 26.67
N PRO A 168 -2.45 -12.52 26.43
CA PRO A 168 -1.43 -11.75 25.74
C PRO A 168 -1.95 -11.27 24.39
N VAL A 169 -1.63 -10.04 24.03
CA VAL A 169 -1.83 -9.58 22.66
C VAL A 169 -0.68 -10.11 21.81
N ALA A 170 -0.96 -10.96 20.84
CA ALA A 170 -0.04 -11.17 19.74
C ALA A 170 0.11 -9.85 18.97
N ARG A 171 1.23 -9.15 19.17
CA ARG A 171 1.64 -8.03 18.32
C ARG A 171 2.76 -8.57 17.44
N PRO A 172 2.51 -8.87 16.16
CA PRO A 172 3.57 -9.28 15.26
C PRO A 172 4.65 -8.18 15.28
N ARG A 173 5.92 -8.57 15.45
CA ARG A 173 7.06 -7.66 15.46
C ARG A 173 7.96 -7.95 14.26
N PRO A 174 8.76 -6.97 13.81
CA PRO A 174 9.84 -7.24 12.88
C PRO A 174 10.73 -8.36 13.44
N LEU A 175 11.29 -9.17 12.54
CA LEU A 175 12.34 -10.14 12.87
C LEU A 175 13.62 -9.42 13.30
N LEU A 176 13.98 -8.36 12.56
CA LEU A 176 15.10 -7.47 12.87
C LEU A 176 14.62 -6.03 12.69
N GLU A 177 15.11 -5.15 13.55
CA GLU A 177 14.75 -3.73 13.56
C GLU A 177 15.95 -2.92 14.07
N TRP A 178 16.38 -1.96 13.27
CA TRP A 178 17.40 -0.99 13.64
C TRP A 178 16.94 0.41 13.27
N GLY A 179 17.25 1.39 14.12
CA GLY A 179 17.11 2.80 13.80
C GLY A 179 16.01 3.55 14.55
N GLY A 180 15.66 4.70 13.99
CA GLY A 180 14.76 5.70 14.56
C GLY A 180 14.93 7.06 13.87
N PRO A 181 14.11 8.06 14.20
CA PRO A 181 14.10 9.35 13.49
C PRO A 181 15.46 10.07 13.52
N GLU A 182 16.20 9.93 14.63
CA GLU A 182 17.52 10.56 14.82
C GLU A 182 18.70 9.67 14.43
N ALA A 183 18.46 8.43 13.98
CA ALA A 183 19.52 7.46 13.72
C ALA A 183 20.28 7.78 12.42
N ASP A 184 21.60 7.52 12.41
CA ASP A 184 22.41 7.48 11.19
C ASP A 184 23.10 6.11 11.12
N LEU A 185 22.50 5.20 10.35
CA LEU A 185 22.91 3.80 10.29
C LEU A 185 23.89 3.52 9.15
N ASP A 186 24.32 4.53 8.39
CA ASP A 186 25.19 4.32 7.22
C ASP A 186 26.52 3.65 7.61
N GLY A 187 27.07 3.97 8.78
CA GLY A 187 28.31 3.36 9.30
C GLY A 187 28.17 1.90 9.77
N ASP A 188 26.95 1.45 10.06
CA ASP A 188 26.66 0.11 10.58
C ASP A 188 26.13 -0.85 9.50
N LEU A 189 26.06 -0.41 8.24
CA LEU A 189 25.38 -1.15 7.18
C LEU A 189 25.95 -2.55 6.95
N ASP A 190 27.27 -2.72 6.98
CA ASP A 190 27.91 -4.02 6.76
C ASP A 190 27.57 -5.03 7.88
N ARG A 191 27.53 -4.58 9.15
CA ARG A 191 27.08 -5.40 10.29
C ARG A 191 25.62 -5.82 10.12
N MET A 192 24.74 -4.90 9.71
CA MET A 192 23.33 -5.23 9.46
C MET A 192 23.19 -6.26 8.32
N ILE A 193 24.03 -6.16 7.28
CA ILE A 193 24.07 -7.15 6.19
C ILE A 193 24.52 -8.52 6.71
N ASP A 194 25.49 -8.59 7.63
CA ASP A 194 25.89 -9.86 8.27
C ASP A 194 24.72 -10.48 9.05
N GLU A 195 23.99 -9.67 9.83
CA GLU A 195 22.81 -10.13 10.60
C GLU A 195 21.66 -10.58 9.66
N LEU A 196 21.43 -9.87 8.55
CA LEU A 196 20.47 -10.27 7.52
C LEU A 196 20.90 -11.57 6.83
N ALA A 197 22.17 -11.72 6.47
CA ALA A 197 22.69 -12.95 5.87
C ALA A 197 22.56 -14.13 6.84
N ALA A 198 22.85 -13.94 8.13
CA ALA A 198 22.64 -14.96 9.16
C ALA A 198 21.16 -15.35 9.29
N ALA A 199 20.23 -14.38 9.20
CA ALA A 199 18.80 -14.66 9.21
C ALA A 199 18.33 -15.45 7.98
N VAL A 200 18.93 -15.21 6.79
CA VAL A 200 18.67 -16.00 5.58
C VAL A 200 19.25 -17.41 5.73
N LEU A 201 20.53 -17.53 6.10
CA LEU A 201 21.23 -18.81 6.21
C LEU A 201 20.63 -19.71 7.31
N GLY A 202 20.18 -19.12 8.42
CA GLY A 202 19.52 -19.85 9.51
C GLY A 202 18.21 -20.54 9.11
N ARG A 203 17.63 -20.18 7.95
CA ARG A 203 16.46 -20.84 7.36
C ARG A 203 16.82 -22.03 6.48
N GLY A 204 18.10 -22.26 6.22
CA GLY A 204 18.60 -23.36 5.39
C GLY A 204 18.13 -23.39 3.93
N PRO A 205 17.97 -22.25 3.21
CA PRO A 205 17.67 -22.28 1.79
C PRO A 205 18.86 -22.84 1.02
N ARG A 206 18.62 -23.47 -0.13
CA ARG A 206 19.65 -23.84 -1.12
C ARG A 206 19.65 -22.86 -2.29
N ARG A 207 18.49 -22.31 -2.63
CA ARG A 207 18.28 -21.35 -3.72
C ARG A 207 17.58 -20.09 -3.21
N VAL A 208 18.18 -18.93 -3.44
CA VAL A 208 17.67 -17.63 -2.99
C VAL A 208 17.52 -16.65 -4.16
N LEU A 209 16.37 -15.99 -4.24
CA LEU A 209 16.16 -14.87 -5.16
C LEU A 209 16.27 -13.54 -4.41
N LEU A 210 17.20 -12.68 -4.79
CA LEU A 210 17.28 -11.30 -4.31
C LEU A 210 16.47 -10.39 -5.24
N VAL A 211 15.51 -9.65 -4.68
CA VAL A 211 14.62 -8.75 -5.44
C VAL A 211 14.80 -7.30 -4.98
N PRO A 212 15.84 -6.59 -5.47
CA PRO A 212 16.03 -5.16 -5.24
C PRO A 212 15.12 -4.31 -6.14
N PRO A 213 14.99 -2.99 -5.90
CA PRO A 213 14.49 -2.08 -6.91
C PRO A 213 15.53 -1.86 -8.02
N ASP A 214 15.15 -1.13 -9.06
CA ASP A 214 16.09 -0.66 -10.08
C ASP A 214 16.87 0.62 -9.68
N HIS A 215 17.68 1.13 -10.62
CA HIS A 215 18.52 2.31 -10.43
C HIS A 215 17.75 3.60 -10.10
N THR A 216 16.44 3.67 -10.36
CA THR A 216 15.61 4.83 -10.00
C THR A 216 15.47 5.00 -8.48
N ARG A 217 15.91 3.99 -7.71
CA ARG A 217 15.97 3.98 -6.24
C ARG A 217 17.41 3.98 -5.71
N LEU A 218 18.35 4.63 -6.41
CA LEU A 218 19.78 4.68 -6.05
C LEU A 218 20.05 4.94 -4.56
N HIS A 219 19.33 5.89 -3.97
CA HIS A 219 19.56 6.29 -2.58
C HIS A 219 18.95 5.38 -1.52
N SER A 220 18.22 4.33 -1.91
CA SER A 220 17.51 3.39 -1.02
C SER A 220 18.43 2.51 -0.15
N ARG A 221 19.73 2.47 -0.45
CA ARG A 221 20.70 1.49 0.08
C ARG A 221 20.44 0.03 -0.33
N ALA A 222 19.46 -0.21 -1.22
CA ALA A 222 19.19 -1.55 -1.70
C ALA A 222 20.36 -2.14 -2.52
N GLY A 223 21.08 -1.32 -3.28
CA GLY A 223 22.27 -1.74 -4.03
C GLY A 223 23.35 -2.37 -3.14
N PRO A 224 23.92 -1.62 -2.17
CA PRO A 224 24.90 -2.16 -1.22
C PRO A 224 24.39 -3.37 -0.43
N ILE A 225 23.13 -3.37 0.01
CA ILE A 225 22.53 -4.52 0.71
C ILE A 225 22.50 -5.76 -0.20
N THR A 226 22.09 -5.59 -1.47
CA THR A 226 22.04 -6.70 -2.43
C THR A 226 23.42 -7.27 -2.72
N VAL A 227 24.41 -6.40 -2.96
CA VAL A 227 25.81 -6.81 -3.17
C VAL A 227 26.34 -7.57 -1.96
N GLY A 228 26.12 -7.03 -0.77
CA GLY A 228 26.61 -7.62 0.47
C GLY A 228 25.97 -8.98 0.76
N LEU A 229 24.65 -9.10 0.59
CA LEU A 229 23.92 -10.36 0.75
C LEU A 229 24.37 -11.40 -0.29
N LEU A 230 24.44 -11.03 -1.57
CA LEU A 230 24.86 -11.94 -2.64
C LEU A 230 26.22 -12.57 -2.33
N ALA A 231 27.21 -11.76 -1.95
CA ALA A 231 28.55 -12.24 -1.62
C ALA A 231 28.55 -13.24 -0.45
N ARG A 232 27.75 -12.99 0.60
CA ARG A 232 27.67 -13.85 1.80
C ARG A 232 26.94 -15.15 1.53
N LEU A 233 25.89 -15.10 0.72
CA LEU A 233 25.14 -16.28 0.30
C LEU A 233 26.00 -17.19 -0.60
N GLU A 234 26.65 -16.62 -1.62
CA GLU A 234 27.54 -17.38 -2.51
C GLU A 234 28.76 -17.95 -1.76
N GLY A 235 29.34 -17.18 -0.84
CA GLY A 235 30.42 -17.64 0.03
C GLY A 235 30.02 -18.81 0.94
N ALA A 236 28.73 -18.93 1.28
CA ALA A 236 28.15 -20.05 2.02
C ALA A 236 27.68 -21.21 1.11
N GLY A 237 27.91 -21.12 -0.21
CA GLY A 237 27.52 -22.15 -1.17
C GLY A 237 26.04 -22.14 -1.56
N ILE A 238 25.33 -21.05 -1.31
CA ILE A 238 23.93 -20.86 -1.72
C ILE A 238 23.88 -20.43 -3.19
N GLU A 239 23.00 -21.05 -3.98
CA GLU A 239 22.69 -20.58 -5.32
C GLU A 239 21.81 -19.32 -5.21
N ALA A 240 22.33 -18.18 -5.66
CA ALA A 240 21.63 -16.90 -5.57
C ALA A 240 21.51 -16.23 -6.94
N ALA A 241 20.35 -15.62 -7.19
CA ALA A 241 20.10 -14.78 -8.37
C ALA A 241 19.56 -13.42 -7.96
N VAL A 242 19.66 -12.44 -8.87
CA VAL A 242 19.18 -11.07 -8.65
C VAL A 242 18.18 -10.71 -9.73
N LEU A 243 16.94 -10.40 -9.34
CA LEU A 243 15.86 -9.96 -10.23
C LEU A 243 15.38 -8.57 -9.79
N PRO A 244 15.84 -7.48 -10.43
CA PRO A 244 15.37 -6.14 -10.13
C PRO A 244 13.86 -5.99 -10.43
N ALA A 245 13.13 -5.45 -9.46
CA ALA A 245 11.70 -5.15 -9.57
C ALA A 245 11.46 -3.81 -10.30
N THR A 246 11.52 -3.85 -11.63
CA THR A 246 11.45 -2.66 -12.51
C THR A 246 10.03 -2.16 -12.77
N GLY A 247 8.99 -2.96 -12.48
CA GLY A 247 7.63 -2.69 -12.94
C GLY A 247 7.60 -2.47 -14.46
N THR A 248 7.07 -1.33 -14.91
CA THR A 248 7.00 -0.99 -16.35
C THR A 248 8.26 -0.34 -16.91
N HIS A 249 9.30 -0.11 -16.10
CA HIS A 249 10.53 0.54 -16.56
C HIS A 249 11.28 -0.34 -17.58
N ALA A 250 12.15 0.31 -18.37
CA ALA A 250 13.06 -0.41 -19.24
C ALA A 250 14.02 -1.30 -18.42
N PRO A 251 14.44 -2.46 -18.96
CA PRO A 251 15.49 -3.25 -18.35
C PRO A 251 16.75 -2.42 -18.07
N MET A 252 17.43 -2.71 -16.95
CA MET A 252 18.64 -2.00 -16.56
C MET A 252 19.74 -2.20 -17.61
N THR A 253 20.39 -1.10 -18.00
CA THR A 253 21.61 -1.15 -18.81
C THR A 253 22.83 -1.48 -17.96
N ALA A 254 23.98 -1.74 -18.59
CA ALA A 254 25.25 -1.91 -17.87
C ALA A 254 25.62 -0.66 -17.03
N ALA A 255 25.28 0.54 -17.51
CA ALA A 255 25.51 1.77 -16.77
C ALA A 255 24.60 1.86 -15.54
N ASP A 256 23.32 1.48 -15.69
CA ASP A 256 22.35 1.47 -14.58
C ASP A 256 22.74 0.45 -13.51
N ALA A 257 23.18 -0.75 -13.93
CA ALA A 257 23.68 -1.79 -13.03
C ALA A 257 24.90 -1.30 -12.24
N ARG A 258 25.86 -0.66 -12.93
CA ARG A 258 27.05 -0.09 -12.28
C ARG A 258 26.69 1.03 -11.30
N LEU A 259 25.67 1.84 -11.62
CA LEU A 259 25.21 2.91 -10.75
C LEU A 259 24.69 2.36 -9.41
N LEU A 260 23.92 1.27 -9.44
CA LEU A 260 23.28 0.70 -8.25
C LEU A 260 24.19 -0.28 -7.49
N PHE A 261 24.93 -1.14 -8.20
CA PHE A 261 25.69 -2.25 -7.63
C PHE A 261 27.22 -2.07 -7.69
N GLY A 262 27.71 -0.99 -8.30
CA GLY A 262 29.13 -0.83 -8.59
C GLY A 262 29.63 -1.90 -9.56
N ASP A 263 30.89 -2.31 -9.41
CA ASP A 263 31.50 -3.36 -10.25
C ASP A 263 31.23 -4.78 -9.74
N ALA A 264 30.45 -4.94 -8.66
CA ALA A 264 30.23 -6.24 -8.01
C ALA A 264 29.18 -7.11 -8.72
N ILE A 265 28.18 -6.49 -9.36
CA ILE A 265 27.12 -7.19 -10.09
C ILE A 265 26.98 -6.56 -11.48
N GLY A 266 27.49 -7.26 -12.49
CA GLY A 266 27.30 -6.89 -13.89
C GLY A 266 25.87 -7.15 -14.36
N VAL A 267 25.44 -6.45 -15.41
CA VAL A 267 24.09 -6.61 -16.01
C VAL A 267 23.81 -8.03 -16.49
N ASP A 268 24.86 -8.75 -16.91
CA ASP A 268 24.81 -10.16 -17.31
C ASP A 268 24.47 -11.13 -16.17
N ARG A 269 24.60 -10.67 -14.91
CA ARG A 269 24.19 -11.41 -13.72
C ARG A 269 22.77 -11.08 -13.25
N LEU A 270 22.10 -10.14 -13.90
CA LEU A 270 20.74 -9.73 -13.56
C LEU A 270 19.72 -10.52 -14.39
N LEU A 271 18.73 -11.09 -13.71
CA LEU A 271 17.50 -11.53 -14.35
C LEU A 271 16.71 -10.30 -14.81
N VAL A 272 15.91 -10.48 -15.87
CA VAL A 272 15.15 -9.38 -16.47
C VAL A 272 13.66 -9.60 -16.23
N HIS A 273 13.02 -8.65 -15.57
CA HIS A 273 11.57 -8.65 -15.41
C HIS A 273 10.90 -8.33 -16.76
N ARG A 274 10.03 -9.25 -17.24
CA ARG A 274 9.37 -9.14 -18.54
C ARG A 274 7.86 -9.00 -18.39
N TRP A 275 7.44 -7.83 -17.88
CA TRP A 275 6.05 -7.53 -17.50
C TRP A 275 4.96 -7.69 -18.58
N ARG A 276 5.34 -7.89 -19.86
CA ARG A 276 4.42 -8.09 -20.98
C ARG A 276 4.24 -9.57 -21.36
N ASP A 277 5.32 -10.35 -21.37
CA ASP A 277 5.36 -11.68 -22.00
C ASP A 277 6.08 -12.76 -21.19
N GLY A 278 6.68 -12.42 -20.04
CA GLY A 278 7.29 -13.37 -19.09
C GLY A 278 6.57 -13.37 -17.75
N VAL A 279 5.24 -13.58 -17.77
CA VAL A 279 4.40 -13.49 -16.58
C VAL A 279 3.39 -14.63 -16.48
N THR A 280 3.01 -14.97 -15.25
CA THR A 280 2.03 -15.99 -14.90
C THR A 280 0.85 -15.36 -14.16
N THR A 281 -0.37 -15.73 -14.53
CA THR A 281 -1.58 -15.34 -13.79
C THR A 281 -1.82 -16.33 -12.66
N LEU A 282 -1.85 -15.84 -11.42
CA LEU A 282 -2.08 -16.65 -10.23
C LEU A 282 -3.54 -16.61 -9.76
N GLY A 283 -4.28 -15.57 -10.16
CA GLY A 283 -5.70 -15.39 -9.80
C GLY A 283 -6.17 -13.97 -10.08
N GLU A 284 -7.23 -13.54 -9.40
CA GLU A 284 -7.72 -12.17 -9.47
C GLU A 284 -8.37 -11.73 -8.15
N VAL A 285 -8.30 -10.43 -7.87
CA VAL A 285 -9.14 -9.79 -6.85
C VAL A 285 -10.49 -9.45 -7.51
N PRO A 286 -11.62 -10.01 -7.04
CA PRO A 286 -12.90 -9.86 -7.73
C PRO A 286 -13.42 -8.42 -7.81
N ALA A 287 -14.15 -8.13 -8.89
CA ALA A 287 -14.81 -6.84 -9.16
C ALA A 287 -15.57 -6.27 -7.95
N ALA A 288 -16.30 -7.12 -7.22
CA ALA A 288 -17.09 -6.70 -6.06
C ALA A 288 -16.21 -6.18 -4.90
N GLU A 289 -15.05 -6.78 -4.68
CA GLU A 289 -14.08 -6.34 -3.67
C GLU A 289 -13.41 -5.02 -4.11
N VAL A 290 -13.04 -4.91 -5.38
CA VAL A 290 -12.45 -3.68 -5.95
C VAL A 290 -13.44 -2.51 -5.90
N ALA A 291 -14.71 -2.76 -6.22
CA ALA A 291 -15.79 -1.79 -6.11
C ALA A 291 -15.90 -1.26 -4.68
N GLU A 292 -15.83 -2.13 -3.67
CA GLU A 292 -15.89 -1.69 -2.30
C GLU A 292 -14.66 -0.89 -1.87
N LEU A 293 -13.46 -1.38 -2.17
CA LEU A 293 -12.20 -0.69 -1.85
C LEU A 293 -12.19 0.73 -2.42
N SER A 294 -12.76 0.90 -3.61
CA SER A 294 -12.85 2.19 -4.29
C SER A 294 -14.05 3.06 -3.88
N GLY A 295 -14.98 2.56 -3.05
CA GLY A 295 -16.24 3.25 -2.77
C GLY A 295 -17.17 3.34 -3.99
N GLY A 296 -17.11 2.37 -4.88
CA GLY A 296 -17.92 2.24 -6.10
C GLY A 296 -17.32 2.91 -7.33
N ARG A 297 -16.16 3.57 -7.20
CA ARG A 297 -15.52 4.35 -8.28
C ARG A 297 -14.82 3.52 -9.34
N TYR A 298 -14.50 2.26 -9.03
CA TYR A 298 -13.90 1.31 -9.98
C TYR A 298 -14.37 -0.10 -9.70
N THR A 299 -14.95 -0.74 -10.71
CA THR A 299 -15.71 -1.99 -10.56
C THR A 299 -15.13 -3.16 -11.33
N ASP A 300 -13.97 -3.00 -11.96
CA ASP A 300 -13.32 -4.10 -12.67
C ASP A 300 -12.48 -4.93 -11.69
N ALA A 301 -12.48 -6.25 -11.88
CA ALA A 301 -11.56 -7.13 -11.17
C ALA A 301 -10.10 -6.73 -11.42
N VAL A 302 -9.19 -7.07 -10.51
CA VAL A 302 -7.75 -6.87 -10.73
C VAL A 302 -7.07 -8.23 -10.83
N PRO A 303 -6.61 -8.64 -12.03
CA PRO A 303 -5.81 -9.84 -12.17
C PRO A 303 -4.53 -9.75 -11.34
N VAL A 304 -4.11 -10.86 -10.74
CA VAL A 304 -2.84 -11.01 -10.04
C VAL A 304 -1.89 -11.78 -10.93
N VAL A 305 -1.05 -11.02 -11.63
CA VAL A 305 -0.13 -11.49 -12.66
C VAL A 305 1.27 -11.11 -12.21
N VAL A 306 2.17 -12.07 -12.09
CA VAL A 306 3.55 -11.88 -11.60
C VAL A 306 4.58 -12.47 -12.55
N ASP A 307 5.84 -12.07 -12.42
CA ASP A 307 6.96 -12.58 -13.22
C ASP A 307 7.11 -14.11 -13.08
N ASP A 308 7.32 -14.80 -14.21
CA ASP A 308 7.49 -16.27 -14.24
C ASP A 308 8.73 -16.72 -13.43
N GLN A 309 9.79 -15.91 -13.42
CA GLN A 309 11.02 -16.21 -12.69
C GLN A 309 10.83 -16.11 -11.17
N LEU A 310 9.78 -15.46 -10.66
CA LEU A 310 9.46 -15.51 -9.24
C LEU A 310 9.06 -16.92 -8.80
N LEU A 311 8.54 -17.74 -9.71
CA LEU A 311 7.93 -19.05 -9.43
C LEU A 311 8.85 -20.24 -9.76
N THR A 312 10.13 -20.00 -10.04
CA THR A 312 11.06 -21.04 -10.49
C THR A 312 11.68 -21.88 -9.37
N GLY A 313 10.93 -22.16 -8.30
CA GLY A 313 11.34 -23.03 -7.19
C GLY A 313 12.45 -22.46 -6.31
N TRP A 314 12.33 -21.19 -5.92
CA TRP A 314 13.20 -20.57 -4.92
C TRP A 314 12.80 -21.04 -3.52
N ASP A 315 13.78 -21.39 -2.68
CA ASP A 315 13.49 -21.75 -1.28
C ASP A 315 13.17 -20.50 -0.45
N LEU A 316 13.73 -19.34 -0.83
CA LEU A 316 13.45 -18.05 -0.19
C LEU A 316 13.61 -16.89 -1.20
N VAL A 317 12.67 -15.95 -1.17
CA VAL A 317 12.76 -14.67 -1.86
C VAL A 317 13.11 -13.57 -0.85
N VAL A 318 14.18 -12.82 -1.08
CA VAL A 318 14.57 -11.67 -0.27
C VAL A 318 14.21 -10.39 -1.01
N SER A 319 13.09 -9.77 -0.64
CA SER A 319 12.64 -8.50 -1.25
C SER A 319 13.29 -7.32 -0.53
N ILE A 320 14.08 -6.53 -1.24
CA ILE A 320 14.91 -5.45 -0.69
C ILE A 320 14.39 -4.11 -1.22
N GLY A 321 14.28 -3.09 -0.36
CA GLY A 321 14.19 -1.70 -0.83
C GLY A 321 13.61 -0.72 0.17
N GLN A 322 13.40 0.52 -0.29
CA GLN A 322 13.00 1.63 0.59
C GLN A 322 11.48 1.77 0.73
N VAL A 323 11.03 2.06 1.95
CA VAL A 323 9.68 2.54 2.27
C VAL A 323 9.69 4.07 2.31
N LEU A 324 8.81 4.69 1.54
CA LEU A 324 8.67 6.15 1.42
C LEU A 324 7.30 6.53 0.84
N PRO A 325 6.83 7.79 0.98
CA PRO A 325 5.54 8.20 0.43
C PRO A 325 5.42 8.03 -1.09
N HIS A 326 4.29 7.49 -1.53
CA HIS A 326 4.04 7.02 -2.89
C HIS A 326 2.61 7.31 -3.35
N GLU A 327 2.45 7.85 -4.56
CA GLU A 327 1.18 8.34 -5.12
C GLU A 327 0.14 7.25 -5.43
N VAL A 328 0.59 6.03 -5.70
CA VAL A 328 -0.32 4.90 -6.02
C VAL A 328 -0.80 4.11 -4.80
N VAL A 329 0.08 3.81 -3.84
CA VAL A 329 -0.21 2.87 -2.74
C VAL A 329 -0.15 3.51 -1.35
N GLY A 330 0.20 4.79 -1.27
CA GLY A 330 0.40 5.55 -0.05
C GLY A 330 1.83 5.48 0.45
N MET A 331 2.30 4.30 0.83
CA MET A 331 3.70 4.03 1.16
C MET A 331 4.26 2.95 0.22
N ALA A 332 5.43 3.22 -0.37
CA ALA A 332 6.09 2.31 -1.28
C ALA A 332 6.55 1.01 -0.59
N ASN A 333 6.92 0.00 -1.41
CA ASN A 333 7.51 -1.26 -0.98
C ASN A 333 6.55 -2.18 -0.19
N GLY A 334 7.08 -3.15 0.58
CA GLY A 334 6.33 -4.32 1.03
C GLY A 334 5.85 -5.14 -0.18
N ALA A 335 4.69 -5.78 -0.06
CA ALA A 335 4.08 -6.55 -1.16
C ALA A 335 3.99 -5.83 -2.52
N LYS A 336 3.99 -4.48 -2.58
CA LYS A 336 4.10 -3.74 -3.85
C LYS A 336 5.31 -4.17 -4.67
N ASN A 337 6.44 -4.47 -4.03
CA ASN A 337 7.68 -4.80 -4.74
C ASN A 337 7.55 -6.07 -5.58
N LEU A 338 6.72 -7.02 -5.14
CA LEU A 338 6.46 -8.27 -5.86
C LEU A 338 5.20 -8.16 -6.73
N VAL A 339 4.08 -7.69 -6.18
CA VAL A 339 2.78 -7.68 -6.90
C VAL A 339 2.74 -6.63 -8.03
N ILE A 340 3.45 -5.51 -7.87
CA ILE A 340 3.51 -4.44 -8.88
C ILE A 340 4.91 -4.36 -9.48
N GLY A 341 5.97 -4.43 -8.66
CA GLY A 341 7.35 -4.31 -9.13
C GLY A 341 7.81 -5.52 -9.97
N LEU A 342 7.24 -6.70 -9.73
CA LEU A 342 7.35 -7.87 -10.59
C LEU A 342 5.99 -8.25 -11.20
N GLY A 343 5.07 -7.27 -11.33
CA GLY A 343 3.72 -7.49 -11.80
C GLY A 343 3.61 -7.50 -13.33
N GLY A 344 2.57 -8.15 -13.86
CA GLY A 344 2.21 -8.04 -15.28
C GLY A 344 1.43 -6.76 -15.60
N ALA A 345 1.39 -6.39 -16.88
CA ALA A 345 0.66 -5.21 -17.37
C ALA A 345 -0.75 -5.05 -16.78
N PRO A 346 -1.61 -6.11 -16.71
CA PRO A 346 -2.97 -5.97 -16.19
C PRO A 346 -3.00 -5.59 -14.71
N THR A 347 -2.15 -6.22 -13.89
CA THR A 347 -2.05 -5.93 -12.45
C THR A 347 -1.57 -4.50 -12.22
N ILE A 348 -0.48 -4.12 -12.90
CA ILE A 348 0.12 -2.80 -12.75
C ILE A 348 -0.87 -1.70 -13.15
N HIS A 349 -1.43 -1.76 -14.36
CA HIS A 349 -2.26 -0.67 -14.88
C HIS A 349 -3.54 -0.49 -14.05
N ARG A 350 -4.19 -1.59 -13.66
CA ARG A 350 -5.44 -1.53 -12.87
C ARG A 350 -5.20 -1.07 -11.44
N SER A 351 -4.10 -1.47 -10.80
CA SER A 351 -3.77 -0.98 -9.44
C SER A 351 -3.44 0.52 -9.44
N HIS A 352 -2.77 1.02 -10.47
CA HIS A 352 -2.48 2.45 -10.63
C HIS A 352 -3.75 3.27 -10.81
N PHE A 353 -4.66 2.79 -11.66
CA PHE A 353 -5.94 3.43 -11.87
C PHE A 353 -6.82 3.42 -10.62
N LEU A 354 -6.87 2.30 -9.91
CA LEU A 354 -7.53 2.22 -8.60
C LEU A 354 -7.00 3.29 -7.63
N GLY A 355 -5.67 3.45 -7.53
CA GLY A 355 -5.05 4.47 -6.68
C GLY A 355 -5.48 5.88 -7.04
N ALA A 356 -5.53 6.18 -8.34
CA ALA A 356 -5.95 7.48 -8.83
C ALA A 356 -7.41 7.79 -8.45
N VAL A 357 -8.34 6.85 -8.69
CA VAL A 357 -9.77 7.08 -8.41
C VAL A 357 -10.10 7.07 -6.93
N CYS A 358 -9.27 6.44 -6.07
CA CYS A 358 -9.50 6.37 -4.63
C CYS A 358 -9.24 7.69 -3.90
N GLY A 359 -8.67 8.69 -4.56
CA GLY A 359 -8.40 10.01 -3.98
C GLY A 359 -7.00 10.11 -3.39
N LEU A 360 -6.15 10.90 -4.03
CA LEU A 360 -4.73 10.99 -3.74
C LEU A 360 -4.39 11.55 -2.35
N GLU A 361 -5.19 12.48 -1.81
CA GLU A 361 -4.88 13.19 -0.56
C GLU A 361 -5.05 12.31 0.69
N GLY A 362 -6.05 11.42 0.66
CA GLY A 362 -6.26 10.41 1.69
C GLY A 362 -5.29 9.23 1.58
N LEU A 363 -4.59 9.09 0.45
CA LEU A 363 -3.72 7.95 0.17
C LEU A 363 -2.23 8.30 0.39
N MET A 364 -1.77 9.44 -0.13
CA MET A 364 -0.35 9.79 -0.22
C MET A 364 0.34 9.82 1.15
N GLY A 365 1.31 8.94 1.37
CA GLY A 365 2.05 8.84 2.62
C GLY A 365 1.32 8.08 3.73
N GLU A 366 0.19 7.44 3.44
CA GLU A 366 -0.52 6.59 4.39
C GLU A 366 -0.13 5.11 4.21
N ALA A 367 0.07 4.41 5.33
CA ALA A 367 0.44 2.99 5.32
C ALA A 367 -0.75 2.07 5.05
N VAL A 368 -1.98 2.58 5.19
CA VAL A 368 -3.24 1.85 5.00
C VAL A 368 -4.07 2.63 3.99
N THR A 369 -4.29 2.02 2.83
CA THR A 369 -4.98 2.64 1.70
C THR A 369 -5.75 1.56 0.93
N PRO A 370 -6.78 1.91 0.14
CA PRO A 370 -7.49 0.92 -0.67
C PRO A 370 -6.58 0.08 -1.58
N VAL A 371 -5.58 0.71 -2.19
CA VAL A 371 -4.62 -0.01 -3.05
C VAL A 371 -3.66 -0.86 -2.23
N ARG A 372 -3.27 -0.40 -1.04
CA ARG A 372 -2.45 -1.23 -0.14
C ARG A 372 -3.21 -2.48 0.27
N ASP A 373 -4.48 -2.35 0.65
CA ASP A 373 -5.31 -3.49 1.02
C ASP A 373 -5.49 -4.45 -0.17
N LEU A 374 -5.68 -3.94 -1.39
CA LEU A 374 -5.69 -4.75 -2.61
C LEU A 374 -4.37 -5.51 -2.83
N VAL A 375 -3.24 -4.82 -2.71
CA VAL A 375 -1.91 -5.41 -2.95
C VAL A 375 -1.51 -6.41 -1.86
N ASP A 376 -1.86 -6.14 -0.60
CA ASP A 376 -1.70 -7.11 0.50
C ASP A 376 -2.56 -8.35 0.29
N ALA A 377 -3.81 -8.18 -0.10
CA ALA A 377 -4.70 -9.29 -0.41
C ALA A 377 -4.18 -10.11 -1.61
N ALA A 378 -3.73 -9.46 -2.67
CA ALA A 378 -3.14 -10.12 -3.83
C ALA A 378 -1.91 -10.95 -3.44
N PHE A 379 -1.04 -10.40 -2.58
CA PHE A 379 0.12 -11.12 -2.10
C PHE A 379 -0.25 -12.29 -1.19
N ASP A 380 -1.02 -12.04 -0.13
CA ASP A 380 -1.33 -13.05 0.89
C ASP A 380 -2.12 -14.23 0.30
N ARG A 381 -3.00 -13.98 -0.69
CA ARG A 381 -3.84 -15.02 -1.30
C ARG A 381 -3.15 -15.81 -2.39
N PHE A 382 -2.33 -15.15 -3.22
CA PHE A 382 -1.86 -15.75 -4.47
C PHE A 382 -0.35 -15.90 -4.55
N VAL A 383 0.43 -15.01 -3.94
CA VAL A 383 1.91 -15.06 -4.04
C VAL A 383 2.54 -15.78 -2.86
N ALA A 384 2.08 -15.48 -1.63
CA ALA A 384 2.61 -16.09 -0.41
C ALA A 384 2.48 -17.63 -0.35
N PRO A 385 1.45 -18.27 -0.96
CA PRO A 385 1.41 -19.74 -1.04
C PRO A 385 2.50 -20.34 -1.94
N GLU A 386 3.01 -19.58 -2.90
CA GLU A 386 3.97 -20.06 -3.89
C GLU A 386 5.42 -19.83 -3.47
N VAL A 387 5.69 -18.77 -2.69
CA VAL A 387 7.05 -18.39 -2.28
C VAL A 387 7.11 -17.88 -0.83
N GLU A 388 8.10 -18.35 -0.07
CA GLU A 388 8.45 -17.73 1.22
C GLU A 388 9.24 -16.44 0.99
N VAL A 389 8.83 -15.35 1.65
CA VAL A 389 9.44 -14.02 1.46
C VAL A 389 10.02 -13.48 2.76
N LEU A 390 11.28 -13.08 2.71
CA LEU A 390 11.93 -12.19 3.69
C LEU A 390 11.98 -10.77 3.12
N TRP A 391 11.34 -9.85 3.82
CA TRP A 391 11.34 -8.43 3.51
C TRP A 391 12.56 -7.76 4.17
N VAL A 392 13.29 -6.93 3.42
CA VAL A 392 14.35 -6.03 3.92
C VAL A 392 13.98 -4.61 3.51
N LEU A 393 13.50 -3.83 4.47
CA LEU A 393 12.88 -2.54 4.25
C LEU A 393 13.75 -1.44 4.83
N THR A 394 14.24 -0.54 4.00
CA THR A 394 15.02 0.62 4.42
C THR A 394 14.16 1.86 4.54
N VAL A 395 14.53 2.75 5.46
CA VAL A 395 13.99 4.10 5.55
C VAL A 395 15.15 5.07 5.43
N VAL A 396 15.11 5.89 4.39
CA VAL A 396 16.17 6.87 4.09
C VAL A 396 15.54 8.25 4.07
N GLU A 397 16.07 9.16 4.88
CA GLU A 397 15.68 10.57 4.91
C GLU A 397 16.52 11.40 3.94
N ASP A 398 15.88 12.34 3.25
CA ASP A 398 16.54 13.41 2.55
C ASP A 398 16.79 14.60 3.48
N VAL A 399 18.06 14.81 3.83
CA VAL A 399 18.49 15.92 4.70
C VAL A 399 19.15 17.05 3.89
N GLY A 400 18.80 17.19 2.61
CA GLY A 400 19.36 18.19 1.69
C GLY A 400 20.53 17.64 0.88
N PRO A 401 21.79 18.02 1.15
CA PRO A 401 22.94 17.56 0.37
C PRO A 401 23.31 16.08 0.63
N ALA A 402 22.64 15.42 1.58
CA ALA A 402 22.92 14.04 1.95
C ALA A 402 21.62 13.22 2.06
N ARG A 403 21.80 11.89 2.10
CA ARG A 403 20.74 10.91 2.34
C ARG A 403 21.16 10.06 3.52
N ARG A 404 20.33 9.97 4.55
CA ARG A 404 20.65 9.28 5.82
C ARG A 404 19.83 8.03 5.97
N LEU A 405 20.47 6.89 6.22
CA LEU A 405 19.75 5.66 6.56
C LEU A 405 19.22 5.76 8.00
N ARG A 406 17.91 5.98 8.13
CA ARG A 406 17.21 6.13 9.42
C ARG A 406 16.77 4.80 10.01
N GLY A 407 16.50 3.81 9.18
CA GLY A 407 16.07 2.51 9.66
C GLY A 407 16.24 1.39 8.65
N VAL A 408 16.41 0.19 9.19
CA VAL A 408 16.34 -1.07 8.44
C VAL A 408 15.42 -2.01 9.24
N PHE A 409 14.45 -2.61 8.56
CA PHE A 409 13.46 -3.49 9.16
C PHE A 409 13.37 -4.76 8.35
N ALA A 410 13.44 -5.92 9.00
CA ALA A 410 13.28 -7.19 8.35
C ALA A 410 12.15 -8.02 8.97
N GLY A 411 11.47 -8.79 8.14
CA GLY A 411 10.37 -9.66 8.56
C GLY A 411 10.06 -10.69 7.51
N VAL A 412 9.36 -11.75 7.88
CA VAL A 412 9.05 -12.88 7.01
C VAL A 412 7.54 -13.12 6.92
N GLY A 413 7.12 -13.60 5.76
CA GLY A 413 5.74 -13.98 5.47
C GLY A 413 4.83 -12.80 5.12
N GLY A 414 3.52 -13.03 5.22
CA GLY A 414 2.46 -12.11 4.79
C GLY A 414 2.20 -10.89 5.67
N SER A 415 1.14 -10.16 5.30
CA SER A 415 0.76 -8.87 5.92
C SER A 415 0.37 -8.99 7.41
N ALA A 416 0.01 -10.20 7.84
CA ALA A 416 -0.32 -10.58 9.21
C ALA A 416 0.90 -10.85 10.10
N GLY A 417 2.00 -11.32 9.52
CA GLY A 417 3.17 -11.82 10.24
C GLY A 417 4.23 -10.76 10.53
N SER A 418 5.46 -11.24 10.74
CA SER A 418 6.61 -10.35 10.96
C SER A 418 6.93 -9.50 9.73
N GLY A 419 6.64 -9.98 8.51
CA GLY A 419 6.75 -9.21 7.27
C GLY A 419 5.88 -7.95 7.26
N GLY A 420 4.58 -8.11 7.54
CA GLY A 420 3.69 -6.97 7.69
C GLY A 420 4.05 -6.05 8.85
N ALA A 421 4.60 -6.58 9.95
CA ALA A 421 5.08 -5.77 11.07
C ALA A 421 6.30 -4.92 10.70
N ALA A 422 7.28 -5.49 9.99
CA ALA A 422 8.43 -4.77 9.45
C ALA A 422 7.98 -3.63 8.53
N TYR A 423 7.01 -3.89 7.64
CA TYR A 423 6.44 -2.84 6.78
C TYR A 423 5.78 -1.72 7.57
N ARG A 424 4.93 -2.04 8.57
CA ARG A 424 4.27 -1.00 9.38
C ARG A 424 5.27 -0.17 10.18
N ALA A 425 6.30 -0.79 10.75
CA ALA A 425 7.35 -0.08 11.48
C ALA A 425 8.15 0.85 10.55
N ALA A 426 8.57 0.35 9.38
CA ALA A 426 9.25 1.14 8.36
C ALA A 426 8.36 2.29 7.83
N ALA A 427 7.08 2.05 7.59
CA ALA A 427 6.14 3.05 7.13
C ALA A 427 5.89 4.15 8.17
N ALA A 428 5.81 3.80 9.45
CA ALA A 428 5.69 4.78 10.54
C ALA A 428 6.91 5.68 10.60
N LEU A 429 8.13 5.10 10.59
CA LEU A 429 9.36 5.89 10.57
C LEU A 429 9.48 6.74 9.30
N ALA A 430 9.14 6.20 8.13
CA ALA A 430 9.15 6.93 6.87
C ALA A 430 8.15 8.10 6.85
N ALA A 431 7.00 7.96 7.51
CA ALA A 431 6.02 9.05 7.66
C ALA A 431 6.55 10.16 8.57
N GLU A 432 7.31 9.80 9.61
CA GLU A 432 7.90 10.73 10.56
C GLU A 432 9.02 11.56 9.94
N VAL A 433 9.95 10.91 9.23
CA VAL A 433 11.14 11.59 8.66
C VAL A 433 10.95 12.07 7.23
N GLY A 434 10.02 11.47 6.46
CA GLY A 434 9.86 11.73 5.03
C GLY A 434 8.72 12.68 4.66
N ILE A 435 7.94 13.18 5.63
CA ILE A 435 6.80 14.07 5.39
C ILE A 435 7.01 15.40 6.11
N THR A 436 7.21 16.46 5.35
CA THR A 436 7.28 17.82 5.91
C THR A 436 5.90 18.28 6.35
N ARG A 437 5.71 18.46 7.66
CA ARG A 437 4.47 19.00 8.23
C ARG A 437 4.47 20.52 8.11
N VAL A 438 3.42 21.07 7.51
CA VAL A 438 3.24 22.53 7.39
C VAL A 438 2.17 22.99 8.37
N VAL A 439 2.45 24.08 9.10
CA VAL A 439 1.58 24.58 10.17
C VAL A 439 0.28 25.13 9.61
N GLU A 440 0.36 25.93 8.55
CA GLU A 440 -0.78 26.51 7.85
C GLU A 440 -0.78 26.09 6.38
N PRO A 441 -1.94 25.76 5.80
CA PRO A 441 -2.06 25.52 4.37
C PRO A 441 -1.56 26.71 3.54
N TRP A 442 -0.76 26.43 2.52
CA TRP A 442 -0.13 27.43 1.65
C TRP A 442 -1.12 28.01 0.66
N ARG A 443 -1.24 29.35 0.62
CA ARG A 443 -2.10 30.04 -0.36
C ARG A 443 -1.43 30.21 -1.72
N ARG A 444 -0.12 30.38 -1.74
CA ARG A 444 0.69 30.55 -2.96
C ARG A 444 1.96 29.72 -2.86
N VAL A 445 2.19 28.88 -3.87
CA VAL A 445 3.34 27.98 -3.96
C VAL A 445 3.99 28.13 -5.33
N SER A 446 5.31 28.13 -5.38
CA SER A 446 6.07 27.95 -6.62
C SER A 446 6.89 26.67 -6.56
N CYS A 447 6.95 25.93 -7.65
CA CYS A 447 7.78 24.73 -7.80
C CYS A 447 8.73 24.93 -8.98
N TRP A 448 10.03 24.72 -8.77
CA TRP A 448 11.00 24.64 -9.85
C TRP A 448 11.03 23.22 -10.44
N LEU A 449 11.04 23.13 -11.78
CA LEU A 449 11.26 21.88 -12.50
C LEU A 449 12.64 21.92 -13.17
N ASP A 450 13.55 21.05 -12.71
CA ASP A 450 14.89 20.96 -13.28
C ASP A 450 14.82 20.54 -14.77
N PRO A 451 15.34 21.35 -15.72
CA PRO A 451 15.27 21.05 -17.15
C PRO A 451 16.13 19.84 -17.57
N SER A 452 17.04 19.37 -16.72
CA SER A 452 17.81 18.15 -16.97
C SER A 452 17.02 16.87 -16.63
N GLU A 453 16.00 16.96 -15.76
CA GLU A 453 15.25 15.81 -15.25
C GLU A 453 13.75 15.82 -15.62
N LEU A 454 13.10 16.98 -15.60
CA LEU A 454 11.63 17.12 -15.64
C LEU A 454 11.18 17.86 -16.90
N ARG A 455 11.18 17.13 -18.04
CA ARG A 455 10.96 17.71 -19.39
C ARG A 455 9.54 17.56 -19.97
N SER A 456 8.65 16.95 -19.21
CA SER A 456 7.24 16.75 -19.58
C SER A 456 6.33 17.02 -18.39
N THR A 457 5.02 17.19 -18.62
CA THR A 457 4.06 17.21 -17.50
C THR A 457 3.91 15.84 -16.85
N TRP A 458 4.18 14.74 -17.58
CA TRP A 458 4.23 13.38 -17.04
C TRP A 458 5.14 13.29 -15.81
N LEU A 459 6.34 13.87 -15.93
CA LEU A 459 7.32 13.96 -14.84
C LEU A 459 7.09 15.18 -13.95
N GLY A 460 6.81 16.34 -14.56
CA GLY A 460 6.68 17.64 -13.90
C GLY A 460 5.50 17.76 -12.95
N ASN A 461 4.41 17.01 -13.19
CA ASN A 461 3.24 17.00 -12.31
C ASN A 461 3.51 16.44 -10.91
N LYS A 462 4.73 15.93 -10.63
CA LYS A 462 5.23 15.79 -9.25
C LYS A 462 5.00 17.07 -8.44
N ALA A 463 5.16 18.24 -9.06
CA ALA A 463 4.82 19.52 -8.45
C ALA A 463 3.38 19.57 -7.94
N VAL A 464 2.41 19.03 -8.67
CA VAL A 464 0.99 19.01 -8.29
C VAL A 464 0.78 18.01 -7.16
N TYR A 465 1.02 16.73 -7.39
CA TYR A 465 0.61 15.69 -6.43
C TYR A 465 1.45 15.64 -5.15
N ARG A 466 2.70 16.12 -5.15
CA ARG A 466 3.55 16.15 -3.95
C ARG A 466 3.30 17.37 -3.06
N THR A 467 2.72 18.45 -3.59
CA THR A 467 2.45 19.68 -2.82
C THR A 467 0.97 19.89 -2.50
N ARG A 468 0.04 19.21 -3.18
CA ARG A 468 -1.41 19.39 -3.00
C ARG A 468 -1.89 19.30 -1.55
N CYS A 469 -1.31 18.40 -0.75
CA CYS A 469 -1.68 18.21 0.65
C CYS A 469 -1.28 19.40 1.54
N ALA A 470 -0.41 20.30 1.05
CA ALA A 470 -0.02 21.53 1.71
C ALA A 470 -0.74 22.78 1.14
N ILE A 471 -1.28 22.75 -0.08
CA ILE A 471 -1.91 23.91 -0.73
C ILE A 471 -3.34 24.11 -0.24
N ALA A 472 -3.68 25.31 0.24
CA ALA A 472 -5.02 25.75 0.67
C ALA A 472 -6.07 25.67 -0.46
N ASP A 473 -7.34 25.50 -0.09
CA ASP A 473 -8.44 25.60 -1.05
C ASP A 473 -8.54 27.05 -1.54
N GLY A 474 -8.77 27.24 -2.84
CA GLY A 474 -8.65 28.52 -3.53
C GLY A 474 -7.19 29.00 -3.70
N GLY A 475 -6.20 28.20 -3.33
CA GLY A 475 -4.79 28.53 -3.47
C GLY A 475 -4.28 28.48 -4.91
N GLU A 476 -3.01 28.80 -5.07
CA GLU A 476 -2.30 28.82 -6.35
C GLU A 476 -0.98 28.05 -6.28
N LEU A 477 -0.79 27.15 -7.25
CA LEU A 477 0.48 26.51 -7.56
C LEU A 477 1.03 27.08 -8.87
N VAL A 478 2.24 27.61 -8.83
CA VAL A 478 3.01 28.10 -9.97
C VAL A 478 4.14 27.13 -10.28
N VAL A 479 4.08 26.47 -11.44
CA VAL A 479 5.08 25.50 -11.88
C VAL A 479 6.05 26.19 -12.84
N LEU A 480 7.28 26.43 -12.40
CA LEU A 480 8.36 27.06 -13.15
C LEU A 480 9.08 25.99 -13.97
N ALA A 481 8.82 25.97 -15.28
CA ALA A 481 9.05 24.83 -16.15
C ALA A 481 9.93 25.18 -17.37
N PRO A 482 11.23 25.48 -17.19
CA PRO A 482 12.14 25.83 -18.28
C PRO A 482 12.34 24.71 -19.32
N GLY A 483 12.20 23.45 -18.91
CA GLY A 483 12.47 22.29 -19.77
C GLY A 483 11.23 21.56 -20.29
N VAL A 484 10.01 22.01 -19.96
CA VAL A 484 8.78 21.28 -20.29
C VAL A 484 8.32 21.60 -21.72
N THR A 485 8.45 20.61 -22.60
CA THR A 485 8.19 20.74 -24.05
C THR A 485 7.06 19.83 -24.55
N THR A 486 6.63 18.86 -23.73
CA THR A 486 5.62 17.86 -24.07
C THR A 486 4.76 17.53 -22.84
N PHE A 487 3.62 16.86 -23.02
CA PHE A 487 2.83 16.36 -21.90
C PHE A 487 3.21 14.93 -21.53
N GLY A 488 3.26 14.02 -22.51
CA GLY A 488 3.63 12.62 -22.32
C GLY A 488 5.09 12.31 -22.68
N GLU A 489 5.68 11.30 -22.03
CA GLU A 489 6.98 10.71 -22.41
C GLU A 489 6.86 9.76 -23.62
N ASP A 490 5.66 9.23 -23.86
CA ASP A 490 5.30 8.40 -25.01
C ASP A 490 4.34 9.18 -25.92
N PRO A 491 4.51 9.15 -27.26
CA PRO A 491 3.65 9.89 -28.19
C PRO A 491 2.15 9.56 -28.08
N ALA A 492 1.77 8.31 -27.79
CA ALA A 492 0.36 7.95 -27.63
C ALA A 492 -0.20 8.51 -26.33
N ILE A 493 0.58 8.48 -25.24
CA ILE A 493 0.21 9.12 -23.97
C ILE A 493 0.07 10.64 -24.14
N ASP A 494 1.00 11.29 -24.85
CA ASP A 494 0.96 12.73 -25.10
C ASP A 494 -0.33 13.14 -25.83
N VAL A 495 -0.72 12.41 -26.87
CA VAL A 495 -1.98 12.62 -27.60
C VAL A 495 -3.19 12.48 -26.68
N LEU A 496 -3.22 11.45 -25.82
CA LEU A 496 -4.32 11.24 -24.87
C LEU A 496 -4.41 12.39 -23.85
N ILE A 497 -3.28 12.88 -23.34
CA ILE A 497 -3.27 14.00 -22.40
C ILE A 497 -3.77 15.28 -23.08
N ARG A 498 -3.29 15.59 -24.29
CA ARG A 498 -3.75 16.76 -25.05
C ARG A 498 -5.25 16.72 -25.34
N ARG A 499 -5.79 15.52 -25.62
CA ARG A 499 -7.22 15.32 -25.91
C ARG A 499 -8.09 15.55 -24.67
N HIS A 500 -7.72 14.96 -23.54
CA HIS A 500 -8.60 14.87 -22.36
C HIS A 500 -8.32 15.88 -21.26
N GLY A 501 -7.07 16.33 -21.13
CA GLY A 501 -6.63 17.35 -20.16
C GLY A 501 -6.85 16.98 -18.68
N TYR A 502 -6.30 17.81 -17.80
CA TYR A 502 -6.26 17.61 -16.34
C TYR A 502 -7.52 18.16 -15.65
N ARG A 503 -8.68 17.55 -15.91
CA ARG A 503 -10.00 18.10 -15.56
C ARG A 503 -10.69 17.46 -14.34
N GLY A 504 -9.92 16.78 -13.50
CA GLY A 504 -10.40 16.15 -12.27
C GLY A 504 -10.87 14.71 -12.49
N THR A 505 -11.19 14.05 -11.38
CA THR A 505 -11.50 12.62 -11.36
C THR A 505 -12.74 12.28 -12.19
N ASP A 506 -13.83 13.02 -12.03
CA ASP A 506 -15.10 12.74 -12.72
C ASP A 506 -14.96 12.88 -14.24
N ALA A 507 -14.22 13.87 -14.72
CA ALA A 507 -13.97 14.07 -16.14
C ALA A 507 -13.09 12.95 -16.71
N ALA A 508 -12.08 12.50 -15.98
CA ALA A 508 -11.24 11.37 -16.39
C ALA A 508 -12.03 10.05 -16.44
N LEU A 509 -12.90 9.79 -15.46
CA LEU A 509 -13.79 8.62 -15.45
C LEU A 509 -14.77 8.64 -16.64
N ALA A 510 -15.38 9.79 -16.93
CA ALA A 510 -16.24 9.96 -18.09
C ALA A 510 -15.47 9.75 -19.41
N ALA A 511 -14.24 10.25 -19.50
CA ALA A 511 -13.37 10.05 -20.66
C ALA A 511 -13.00 8.58 -20.85
N VAL A 512 -12.67 7.85 -19.78
CA VAL A 512 -12.39 6.40 -19.83
C VAL A 512 -13.62 5.63 -20.32
N ALA A 513 -14.82 6.01 -19.89
CA ALA A 513 -16.05 5.37 -20.36
C ALA A 513 -16.37 5.66 -21.84
N ALA A 514 -15.93 6.80 -22.38
CA ALA A 514 -16.29 7.28 -23.71
C ALA A 514 -15.21 7.06 -24.79
N ASP A 515 -13.93 6.97 -24.41
CA ASP A 515 -12.79 6.85 -25.33
C ASP A 515 -12.08 5.49 -25.16
N PRO A 516 -12.25 4.55 -26.12
CA PRO A 516 -11.58 3.25 -26.07
C PRO A 516 -10.05 3.31 -26.04
N GLU A 517 -9.43 4.35 -26.61
CA GLU A 517 -7.97 4.51 -26.58
C GLU A 517 -7.49 4.85 -25.16
N LEU A 518 -8.24 5.69 -24.44
CA LEU A 518 -7.95 6.00 -23.04
C LEU A 518 -8.28 4.82 -22.12
N ALA A 519 -9.37 4.10 -22.37
CA ALA A 519 -9.73 2.88 -21.62
C ALA A 519 -8.66 1.80 -21.73
N ALA A 520 -8.01 1.69 -22.90
CA ALA A 520 -6.87 0.80 -23.10
C ALA A 520 -5.57 1.31 -22.45
N ASN A 521 -5.52 2.56 -21.99
CA ASN A 521 -4.36 3.20 -21.38
C ASN A 521 -4.70 3.82 -20.01
N LEU A 522 -5.07 2.96 -19.06
CA LEU A 522 -5.40 3.37 -17.70
C LEU A 522 -4.26 4.08 -16.96
N GLY A 523 -3.00 3.91 -17.40
CA GLY A 523 -1.86 4.68 -16.90
C GLY A 523 -1.98 6.18 -17.24
N ALA A 524 -2.35 6.51 -18.49
CA ALA A 524 -2.64 7.87 -18.89
C ALA A 524 -3.85 8.43 -18.13
N ALA A 525 -4.93 7.64 -17.97
CA ALA A 525 -6.10 8.06 -17.21
C ALA A 525 -5.76 8.37 -15.74
N ALA A 526 -4.98 7.51 -15.08
CA ALA A 526 -4.49 7.74 -13.73
C ALA A 526 -3.65 9.03 -13.63
N HIS A 527 -2.81 9.29 -14.64
CA HIS A 527 -2.00 10.51 -14.70
C HIS A 527 -2.85 11.78 -14.83
N LEU A 528 -3.93 11.76 -15.61
CA LEU A 528 -4.87 12.89 -15.73
C LEU A 528 -5.50 13.25 -14.38
N ILE A 529 -5.84 12.23 -13.58
CA ILE A 529 -6.39 12.40 -12.23
C ILE A 529 -5.32 12.97 -11.28
N HIS A 530 -4.15 12.34 -11.21
CA HIS A 530 -3.06 12.78 -10.32
C HIS A 530 -2.58 14.20 -10.62
N GLY A 531 -2.54 14.58 -11.90
CA GLY A 531 -2.16 15.92 -12.35
C GLY A 531 -3.25 16.98 -12.15
N SER A 532 -4.46 16.60 -11.76
CA SER A 532 -5.54 17.56 -11.51
C SER A 532 -5.58 18.06 -10.07
N SER A 533 -6.04 19.30 -9.90
CA SER A 533 -6.28 19.90 -8.58
C SER A 533 -7.63 19.52 -7.98
N GLU A 534 -8.49 18.79 -8.70
CA GLU A 534 -9.88 18.52 -8.30
C GLU A 534 -10.66 19.81 -8.01
N GLY A 535 -10.34 20.89 -8.72
CA GLY A 535 -10.94 22.22 -8.51
C GLY A 535 -10.52 22.93 -7.21
N ARG A 536 -9.68 22.31 -6.37
CA ARG A 536 -9.29 22.87 -5.07
C ARG A 536 -8.38 24.09 -5.18
N PHE A 537 -7.48 24.11 -6.16
CA PHE A 537 -6.51 25.18 -6.35
C PHE A 537 -6.21 25.37 -7.83
N THR A 538 -5.67 26.53 -8.18
CA THR A 538 -5.25 26.82 -9.55
C THR A 538 -3.85 26.29 -9.77
N VAL A 539 -3.63 25.62 -10.91
CA VAL A 539 -2.29 25.27 -11.40
C VAL A 539 -1.95 26.19 -12.56
N THR A 540 -0.84 26.92 -12.45
CA THR A 540 -0.26 27.72 -13.54
C THR A 540 1.06 27.10 -13.97
N TYR A 541 1.18 26.73 -15.24
CA TYR A 541 2.46 26.36 -15.83
C TYR A 541 3.15 27.58 -16.46
N CYS A 542 4.42 27.73 -16.15
CA CYS A 542 5.27 28.80 -16.67
C CYS A 542 6.36 28.19 -17.55
N THR A 543 6.19 28.29 -18.86
CA THR A 543 7.09 27.73 -19.88
C THR A 543 7.67 28.86 -20.74
N ASP A 544 8.71 28.53 -21.51
CA ASP A 544 9.30 29.43 -22.50
C ASP A 544 9.13 28.86 -23.93
N PRO A 545 8.09 29.29 -24.67
CA PRO A 545 7.91 28.88 -26.06
C PRO A 545 9.06 29.29 -26.99
N GLY A 546 9.79 30.35 -26.66
CA GLY A 546 10.96 30.79 -27.43
C GLY A 546 12.12 29.80 -27.36
N ALA A 547 12.20 29.03 -26.26
CA ALA A 547 13.16 27.95 -26.05
C ALA A 547 12.58 26.55 -26.36
N GLY A 548 11.41 26.47 -27.01
CA GLY A 548 10.76 25.22 -27.38
C GLY A 548 9.82 24.63 -26.30
N GLY A 549 9.55 25.37 -25.22
CA GLY A 549 8.56 25.00 -24.23
C GLY A 549 7.12 25.05 -24.76
N LEU A 550 6.19 24.39 -24.05
CA LEU A 550 4.77 24.38 -24.43
C LEU A 550 4.21 25.80 -24.55
N THR A 551 3.40 26.05 -25.57
CA THR A 551 2.74 27.34 -25.80
C THR A 551 1.59 27.59 -24.82
N ARG A 552 1.13 28.85 -24.75
CA ARG A 552 -0.07 29.23 -24.00
C ARG A 552 -1.28 28.37 -24.38
N ASP A 553 -1.55 28.25 -25.67
CA ASP A 553 -2.73 27.55 -26.18
C ASP A 553 -2.68 26.06 -25.82
N GLU A 554 -1.51 25.43 -25.89
CA GLU A 554 -1.33 24.03 -25.49
C GLU A 554 -1.58 23.82 -23.99
N VAL A 555 -1.01 24.66 -23.14
CA VAL A 555 -1.16 24.57 -21.68
C VAL A 555 -2.59 24.86 -21.24
N GLU A 556 -3.23 25.88 -21.82
CA GLU A 556 -4.63 26.22 -21.52
C GLU A 556 -5.60 25.15 -22.05
N ALA A 557 -5.30 24.50 -23.19
CA ALA A 557 -6.12 23.43 -23.75
C ALA A 557 -6.22 22.19 -22.85
N VAL A 558 -5.22 21.92 -22.01
CA VAL A 558 -5.26 20.81 -21.04
C VAL A 558 -5.85 21.20 -19.68
N GLY A 559 -6.32 22.44 -19.50
CA GLY A 559 -7.02 22.89 -18.29
C GLY A 559 -6.13 23.55 -17.23
N TYR A 560 -4.87 23.85 -17.53
CA TYR A 560 -4.01 24.67 -16.69
C TYR A 560 -4.07 26.15 -17.08
N ARG A 561 -3.61 27.04 -16.19
CA ARG A 561 -3.29 28.41 -16.59
C ARG A 561 -1.87 28.48 -17.14
N TRP A 562 -1.61 29.47 -17.98
CA TRP A 562 -0.27 29.72 -18.51
C TRP A 562 0.22 31.13 -18.16
N ARG A 563 1.53 31.25 -17.89
CA ARG A 563 2.24 32.54 -17.79
C ARG A 563 3.62 32.43 -18.44
N PRO A 564 4.20 33.51 -18.99
CA PRO A 564 5.55 33.48 -19.53
C PRO A 564 6.59 33.30 -18.42
N LEU A 565 7.50 32.34 -18.60
CA LEU A 565 8.49 31.95 -17.58
C LEU A 565 9.35 33.12 -17.10
N ASP A 566 9.98 33.86 -18.02
CA ASP A 566 10.91 34.95 -17.66
C ASP A 566 10.24 36.04 -16.81
N ALA A 567 9.00 36.41 -17.14
CA ALA A 567 8.27 37.41 -16.39
C ALA A 567 7.92 36.92 -14.98
N GLU A 568 7.56 35.64 -14.85
CA GLU A 568 7.23 35.04 -13.55
C GLU A 568 8.47 34.84 -12.68
N LEU A 569 9.61 34.41 -13.25
CA LEU A 569 10.89 34.33 -12.55
C LEU A 569 11.33 35.71 -12.06
N ALA A 570 11.21 36.73 -12.91
CA ALA A 570 11.47 38.11 -12.51
C ALA A 570 10.54 38.51 -11.35
N ARG A 571 9.24 38.26 -11.44
CA ARG A 571 8.26 38.61 -10.41
C ARG A 571 8.57 37.94 -9.06
N LEU A 572 8.85 36.64 -9.07
CA LEU A 572 9.10 35.84 -7.86
C LEU A 572 10.50 36.04 -7.28
N GLY A 573 11.49 36.37 -8.11
CA GLY A 573 12.89 36.49 -7.69
C GLY A 573 13.50 35.14 -7.27
N VAL A 574 13.22 34.08 -8.03
CA VAL A 574 13.72 32.72 -7.78
C VAL A 574 14.31 32.11 -9.06
N ASP A 575 15.15 31.11 -8.89
CA ASP A 575 15.81 30.31 -9.93
C ASP A 575 16.01 28.85 -9.46
N GLY A 576 16.72 28.04 -10.24
CA GLY A 576 16.97 26.63 -9.90
C GLY A 576 17.85 26.39 -8.67
N ASP A 577 18.66 27.37 -8.28
CA ASP A 577 19.54 27.28 -7.10
C ASP A 577 18.85 27.77 -5.83
N THR A 578 17.65 28.35 -5.97
CA THR A 578 16.89 28.92 -4.88
C THR A 578 16.37 27.84 -3.93
N PRO A 579 16.75 27.85 -2.64
CA PRO A 579 16.31 26.81 -1.70
C PRO A 579 14.79 26.82 -1.43
N SER A 580 14.24 25.66 -1.09
CA SER A 580 12.85 25.55 -0.63
C SER A 580 12.60 26.38 0.64
N GLY A 581 11.45 27.04 0.74
CA GLY A 581 11.07 27.80 1.94
C GLY A 581 10.16 29.01 1.68
N PRO A 582 9.73 29.71 2.76
CA PRO A 582 8.90 30.91 2.66
C PRO A 582 9.67 32.09 2.06
N ARG A 583 9.00 32.85 1.20
CA ARG A 583 9.54 33.97 0.43
C ARG A 583 8.50 35.07 0.25
N ARG A 584 8.95 36.22 -0.27
CA ARG A 584 8.10 37.32 -0.75
C ARG A 584 8.50 37.66 -2.17
N ASP A 585 7.52 37.87 -3.03
CA ASP A 585 7.77 38.32 -4.40
C ASP A 585 8.14 39.81 -4.45
N ARG A 586 8.40 40.35 -5.64
CA ARG A 586 8.81 41.77 -5.80
C ARG A 586 7.78 42.78 -5.32
N GLU A 587 6.51 42.39 -5.20
CA GLU A 587 5.42 43.24 -4.68
C GLU A 587 5.25 43.07 -3.17
N GLY A 588 6.05 42.19 -2.55
CA GLY A 588 6.02 41.91 -1.12
C GLY A 588 5.00 40.83 -0.73
N GLU A 589 4.33 40.19 -1.68
CA GLU A 589 3.32 39.17 -1.40
C GLU A 589 3.97 37.83 -1.00
N PRO A 590 3.51 37.18 0.09
CA PRO A 590 4.13 35.96 0.59
C PRO A 590 3.81 34.74 -0.28
N PHE A 591 4.80 33.86 -0.46
CA PHE A 591 4.64 32.56 -1.11
C PHE A 591 5.63 31.54 -0.54
N VAL A 592 5.44 30.26 -0.85
CA VAL A 592 6.41 29.20 -0.54
C VAL A 592 7.06 28.71 -1.83
N HIS A 593 8.38 28.59 -1.83
CA HIS A 593 9.12 28.00 -2.94
C HIS A 593 9.49 26.55 -2.62
N VAL A 594 9.39 25.68 -3.62
CA VAL A 594 9.83 24.28 -3.61
C VAL A 594 10.84 24.11 -4.74
N GLN A 595 12.09 23.86 -4.38
CA GLN A 595 13.19 23.75 -5.33
C GLN A 595 13.14 22.46 -6.16
N ASN A 596 12.76 21.35 -5.52
CA ASN A 596 12.62 20.06 -6.19
C ASN A 596 11.41 19.30 -5.64
N PRO A 597 10.28 19.28 -6.37
CA PRO A 597 9.08 18.60 -5.91
C PRO A 597 9.18 17.07 -5.98
N ALA A 598 10.20 16.50 -6.64
CA ALA A 598 10.37 15.05 -6.72
C ALA A 598 10.91 14.42 -5.44
N LEU A 599 11.52 15.21 -4.56
CA LEU A 599 12.23 14.73 -3.37
C LEU A 599 11.43 14.85 -2.07
N GLY A 600 10.36 15.64 -2.05
CA GLY A 600 9.61 15.94 -0.82
C GLY A 600 8.13 15.57 -0.88
N LEU A 601 7.51 15.53 0.29
CA LEU A 601 6.05 15.50 0.46
C LEU A 601 5.69 16.49 1.57
N TRP A 602 4.75 17.40 1.29
CA TRP A 602 4.30 18.41 2.25
C TRP A 602 2.84 18.21 2.60
N ARG A 603 2.51 18.29 3.90
CA ARG A 603 1.14 18.05 4.40
C ARG A 603 0.77 19.06 5.48
N ALA A 604 -0.35 19.75 5.31
CA ALA A 604 -0.85 20.71 6.30
C ALA A 604 -1.51 20.02 7.50
N ALA A 605 -1.30 20.58 8.70
CA ALA A 605 -1.98 20.15 9.91
C ALA A 605 -3.50 20.42 9.82
N GLY A 606 -4.32 19.49 10.31
CA GLY A 606 -5.77 19.69 10.45
C GLY A 606 -6.61 19.52 9.18
N ARG A 607 -6.03 19.09 8.05
CA ARG A 607 -6.84 18.58 6.94
C ARG A 607 -7.38 17.20 7.31
N PRO A 608 -8.71 16.98 7.30
CA PRO A 608 -9.25 15.65 7.48
C PRO A 608 -8.68 14.72 6.40
N GLU A 609 -8.40 13.48 6.80
CA GLU A 609 -8.24 12.34 5.91
C GLU A 609 -9.56 12.20 5.14
N THR A 610 -9.70 12.91 4.03
CA THR A 610 -10.95 12.93 3.26
C THR A 610 -11.05 11.65 2.47
N GLY A 611 -11.75 10.67 3.04
CA GLY A 611 -12.11 9.40 2.43
C GLY A 611 -13.50 8.89 2.84
N ALA A 612 -14.36 9.75 3.38
CA ALA A 612 -15.74 9.41 3.69
C ALA A 612 -16.69 10.53 3.25
N THR A 613 -17.07 10.48 1.98
CA THR A 613 -18.42 10.83 1.52
C THR A 613 -18.93 9.68 0.70
#